data_AF-A0A8T2SFS2-F1
#
_entry.id   AF-A0A8T2SFS2-F1
#
_cell.length_a   1.000
_cell.length_b   1.000
_cell.length_c   1.000
_cell.angle_alpha   90.00
_cell.angle_beta   90.00
_cell.angle_gamma   90.00
#
_symmetry.space_group_name_H-M   'P 1'
#
loop_
_entity.id
_entity.type
_entity.pdbx_description
1 polymer ?
#
loop_
_entity_poly.entity_id
_entity_poly.type
_entity_poly.pdbx_seq_one_letter_code
_entity_poly.pdbx_strand_id
1 'polypeptide(L)'
;MFKQSSSYTLASSLLSVILAGGTWKFATFLTELKNTRFLLRPIRSVLSDFGPPLAIFIMSFASHLLFPSISLPKLSVPSTLTTTSGRSWQVPLLSIPPWAIAASAIPAALLTLLVFLDQNITTRLVNNPKNHLTKGDGYHLDLVVLGVLMAICSCFGLPWMFASTIPSLSHVRSLATTSKSTHISGDIAEAPEECVIGVRENRLTGILIHVCVGVSLSLLSVLRLVPMPVIDGIFLYMGVTSLAGNQFVERLQLWFCDPEMYPRHDFIRTVPKAILHSFTALQLACVTALWALKHSPYGMTFPLLILALMPVRKYVAGSFVEPSYLHIMDAH
;
A
#
# COMPACT_ATOMS: atom_id res chain seq x y z
N MET A 1 11.03 13.22 -9.21
CA MET A 1 11.32 14.36 -10.10
C MET A 1 10.09 15.25 -10.18
N PHE A 2 9.84 16.07 -9.16
CA PHE A 2 8.85 17.14 -9.15
C PHE A 2 9.46 18.31 -8.37
N LYS A 3 10.25 19.14 -9.07
CA LYS A 3 10.83 20.35 -8.51
C LYS A 3 10.00 21.52 -9.02
N GLN A 4 8.89 21.80 -8.34
CA GLN A 4 8.14 23.03 -8.56
C GLN A 4 8.61 24.03 -7.49
N SER A 5 9.61 24.83 -7.83
CA SER A 5 10.14 25.89 -6.97
C SER A 5 9.20 27.10 -7.00
N SER A 6 8.02 26.95 -6.40
CA SER A 6 7.27 28.12 -5.95
C SER A 6 7.90 28.57 -4.63
N SER A 7 8.22 29.86 -4.48
CA SER A 7 8.69 30.41 -3.21
C SER A 7 7.63 30.15 -2.14
N TYR A 8 7.79 29.07 -1.38
CA TYR A 8 6.86 28.74 -0.30
C TYR A 8 7.02 29.79 0.78
N THR A 9 5.97 30.56 1.02
CA THR A 9 5.91 31.39 2.23
C THR A 9 5.88 30.46 3.44
N LEU A 10 6.49 30.89 4.54
CA LEU A 10 6.46 30.12 5.81
C LEU A 10 5.01 29.73 6.18
N ALA A 11 4.05 30.62 5.92
CA ALA A 11 2.63 30.36 6.12
C ALA A 11 2.08 29.20 5.27
N SER A 12 2.46 29.09 4.00
CA SER A 12 2.06 27.98 3.12
C SER A 12 2.65 26.65 3.58
N SER A 13 3.91 26.64 4.02
CA SER A 13 4.56 25.44 4.56
C SER A 13 3.92 24.99 5.89
N LEU A 14 3.71 25.92 6.83
CA LEU A 14 3.06 25.61 8.11
C LEU A 14 1.63 25.09 7.91
N LEU A 15 0.85 25.75 7.05
CA LEU A 15 -0.51 25.31 6.74
C LEU A 15 -0.51 23.93 6.08
N SER A 16 0.46 23.64 5.20
CA SER A 16 0.59 22.30 4.59
C SER A 16 0.82 21.21 5.64
N VAL A 17 1.69 21.44 6.63
CA VAL A 17 1.92 20.50 7.73
C VAL A 17 0.68 20.34 8.60
N ILE A 18 -0.01 21.44 8.92
CA ILE A 18 -1.25 21.43 9.71
C ILE A 18 -2.35 20.65 8.98
N LEU A 19 -2.53 20.87 7.67
CA LEU A 19 -3.51 20.15 6.88
C LEU A 19 -3.16 18.66 6.76
N ALA A 20 -1.91 18.31 6.45
CA ALA A 20 -1.51 16.92 6.34
C ALA A 20 -1.65 16.16 7.68
N GLY A 21 -1.13 16.74 8.77
CA GLY A 21 -1.24 16.17 10.11
C GLY A 21 -2.68 16.12 10.61
N GLY A 22 -3.48 17.16 10.33
CA GLY A 22 -4.90 17.23 10.64
C GLY A 22 -5.69 16.16 9.91
N THR A 23 -5.49 15.99 8.59
CA THR A 23 -6.14 14.94 7.81
C THR A 23 -5.79 13.55 8.32
N TRP A 24 -4.52 13.29 8.63
CA TRP A 24 -4.12 12.03 9.24
C TRP A 24 -4.84 11.77 10.57
N LYS A 25 -4.84 12.75 11.49
CA LYS A 25 -5.51 12.63 12.80
C LYS A 25 -7.02 12.49 12.69
N PHE A 26 -7.67 13.22 11.80
CA PHE A 26 -9.12 13.09 11.56
C PHE A 26 -9.46 11.73 10.96
N ALA A 27 -8.68 11.24 9.98
CA ALA A 27 -8.89 9.92 9.41
C ALA A 27 -8.73 8.81 10.46
N THR A 28 -7.66 8.86 11.28
CA THR A 28 -7.47 7.89 12.38
C THR A 28 -8.61 7.97 13.39
N PHE A 29 -8.99 9.19 13.80
CA PHE A 29 -10.07 9.38 14.77
C PHE A 29 -11.39 8.79 14.27
N LEU A 30 -11.79 9.12 13.04
CA LEU A 30 -13.04 8.64 12.46
C LEU A 30 -13.06 7.11 12.33
N THR A 31 -11.96 6.50 11.90
CA THR A 31 -11.87 5.03 11.80
C THR A 31 -11.82 4.36 13.19
N GLU A 32 -11.17 4.98 14.17
CA GLU A 32 -11.13 4.46 15.55
C GLU A 32 -12.48 4.62 16.28
N LEU A 33 -13.40 5.45 15.78
CA LEU A 33 -14.74 5.57 16.36
C LEU A 33 -15.41 4.21 16.47
N LYS A 34 -15.19 3.26 15.53
CA LYS A 34 -15.70 1.87 15.61
C LYS A 34 -15.39 1.17 16.94
N ASN A 35 -14.28 1.55 17.59
CA ASN A 35 -13.75 0.98 18.81
C ASN A 35 -14.19 1.73 20.08
N THR A 36 -14.73 2.94 19.94
CA THR A 36 -15.13 3.78 21.07
C THR A 36 -16.49 3.38 21.63
N ARG A 37 -16.76 3.68 22.91
CA ARG A 37 -18.08 3.45 23.54
C ARG A 37 -19.12 4.52 23.18
N PHE A 38 -18.71 5.58 22.48
CA PHE A 38 -19.56 6.69 22.11
C PHE A 38 -20.32 6.40 20.81
N LEU A 39 -21.51 7.00 20.65
CA LEU A 39 -22.44 6.84 19.52
C LEU A 39 -23.13 5.46 19.41
N LEU A 40 -24.26 5.46 18.70
CA LEU A 40 -24.98 4.24 18.35
C LEU A 40 -24.16 3.41 17.34
N ARG A 41 -24.19 2.08 17.48
CA ARG A 41 -23.48 1.13 16.61
C ARG A 41 -23.62 1.39 15.09
N PRO A 42 -24.82 1.64 14.52
CA PRO A 42 -24.94 1.88 13.07
C PRO A 42 -24.25 3.16 12.62
N ILE A 43 -24.41 4.26 13.37
CA ILE A 43 -23.79 5.56 13.08
C ILE A 43 -22.27 5.44 13.11
N ARG A 44 -21.76 4.75 14.15
CA ARG A 44 -20.33 4.53 14.36
C ARG A 44 -19.69 3.69 13.26
N SER A 45 -20.39 2.67 12.75
CA SER A 45 -19.93 1.86 11.60
C SER A 45 -19.82 2.71 10.35
N VAL A 46 -20.90 3.42 9.99
CA VAL A 46 -20.92 4.28 8.78
C VAL A 46 -19.83 5.34 8.84
N LEU A 47 -19.68 6.01 9.99
CA LEU A 47 -18.69 7.08 10.14
C LEU A 47 -17.24 6.55 10.08
N SER A 48 -16.99 5.35 10.59
CA SER A 48 -15.70 4.67 10.48
C SER A 48 -15.39 4.24 9.05
N ASP A 49 -16.37 3.67 8.35
CA ASP A 49 -16.21 3.17 6.98
C ASP A 49 -15.96 4.31 5.98
N PHE A 50 -16.61 5.47 6.18
CA PHE A 50 -16.39 6.70 5.41
C PHE A 50 -15.32 7.64 6.00
N GLY A 51 -14.54 7.18 6.99
CA GLY A 51 -13.58 8.01 7.72
C GLY A 51 -12.58 8.74 6.82
N PRO A 52 -11.79 8.03 5.98
CA PRO A 52 -10.80 8.68 5.12
C PRO A 52 -11.41 9.67 4.09
N PRO A 53 -12.48 9.33 3.34
CA PRO A 53 -13.16 10.29 2.47
C PRO A 53 -13.70 11.53 3.21
N LEU A 54 -14.27 11.34 4.40
CA LEU A 54 -14.80 12.44 5.20
C LEU A 54 -13.68 13.35 5.72
N ALA A 55 -12.54 12.79 6.11
CA ALA A 55 -11.36 13.56 6.51
C ALA A 55 -10.83 14.44 5.37
N ILE A 56 -10.82 13.94 4.12
CA ILE A 56 -10.49 14.75 2.93
C ILE A 56 -11.46 15.90 2.79
N PHE A 57 -12.76 15.62 2.87
CA PHE A 57 -13.80 16.63 2.71
C PHE A 57 -13.70 17.73 3.77
N ILE A 58 -13.65 17.37 5.05
CA ILE A 58 -13.57 18.30 6.18
C ILE A 58 -12.32 19.17 6.09
N MET A 59 -11.15 18.57 5.85
CA MET A 59 -9.89 19.33 5.84
C MET A 59 -9.75 20.19 4.57
N SER A 60 -10.25 19.73 3.43
CA SER A 60 -10.31 20.55 2.21
C SER A 60 -11.26 21.73 2.40
N PHE A 61 -12.42 21.51 3.01
CA PHE A 61 -13.38 22.57 3.30
C PHE A 61 -12.81 23.59 4.31
N ALA A 62 -12.20 23.12 5.39
CA ALA A 62 -11.54 23.96 6.38
C ALA A 62 -10.42 24.82 5.75
N SER A 63 -9.63 24.26 4.82
CA SER A 63 -8.60 25.00 4.11
C SER A 63 -9.17 26.19 3.33
N HIS A 64 -10.29 26.02 2.62
CA HIS A 64 -10.89 27.10 1.84
C HIS A 64 -11.62 28.12 2.71
N LEU A 65 -12.27 27.69 3.80
CA LEU A 65 -13.05 28.57 4.67
C LEU A 65 -12.16 29.41 5.60
N LEU A 66 -11.16 28.78 6.23
CA LEU A 66 -10.34 29.43 7.26
C LEU A 66 -9.13 30.17 6.68
N PHE A 67 -8.60 29.70 5.53
CA PHE A 67 -7.36 30.24 4.94
C PHE A 67 -7.50 30.57 3.45
N PRO A 68 -8.47 31.40 3.03
CA PRO A 68 -8.70 31.72 1.62
C PRO A 68 -7.55 32.49 0.96
N SER A 69 -6.72 33.18 1.76
CA SER A 69 -5.61 34.03 1.28
C SER A 69 -4.30 33.27 1.02
N ILE A 70 -4.18 32.02 1.45
CA ILE A 70 -2.93 31.24 1.35
C ILE A 70 -3.00 30.33 0.11
N SER A 71 -2.07 30.53 -0.82
CA SER A 71 -1.93 29.64 -1.97
C SER A 71 -1.28 28.32 -1.55
N LEU A 72 -2.03 27.23 -1.73
CA LEU A 72 -1.54 25.86 -1.55
C LEU A 72 -1.42 25.16 -2.90
N PRO A 73 -0.47 24.22 -3.06
CA PRO A 73 -0.43 23.37 -4.24
C PRO A 73 -1.73 22.56 -4.32
N LYS A 74 -2.44 22.67 -5.44
CA LYS A 74 -3.69 21.97 -5.73
C LYS A 74 -3.44 20.82 -6.70
N LEU A 75 -4.39 19.90 -6.79
CA LEU A 75 -4.31 18.80 -7.75
C LEU A 75 -4.17 19.34 -9.19
N SER A 76 -3.04 19.05 -9.84
CA SER A 76 -2.73 19.48 -11.19
C SER A 76 -3.44 18.59 -12.20
N VAL A 77 -4.60 19.01 -12.66
CA VAL A 77 -5.42 18.24 -13.58
C VAL A 77 -5.53 18.96 -14.93
N PRO A 78 -5.25 18.33 -16.09
CA PRO A 78 -5.45 18.96 -17.39
C PRO A 78 -6.95 19.15 -17.69
N SER A 79 -7.32 20.24 -18.37
CA SER A 79 -8.72 20.51 -18.77
C SER A 79 -9.19 19.69 -19.96
N THR A 80 -8.26 19.11 -20.72
CA THR A 80 -8.54 18.29 -21.91
C THR A 80 -7.69 17.02 -21.87
N LEU A 81 -8.28 15.90 -22.30
CA LEU A 81 -7.56 14.64 -22.49
C LEU A 81 -6.61 14.80 -23.69
N THR A 82 -5.35 15.06 -23.42
CA THR A 82 -4.29 15.21 -24.41
C THR A 82 -3.14 14.27 -24.09
N THR A 83 -2.40 13.86 -25.13
CA THR A 83 -1.18 13.10 -24.94
C THR A 83 -0.08 14.01 -24.41
N THR A 84 0.79 13.49 -23.54
CA THR A 84 1.83 14.28 -22.85
C THR A 84 2.75 15.07 -23.78
N SER A 85 2.95 14.58 -25.00
CA SER A 85 3.83 15.17 -26.03
C SER A 85 3.08 15.64 -27.28
N GLY A 86 1.74 15.65 -27.30
CA GLY A 86 0.95 15.93 -28.51
C GLY A 86 1.04 14.84 -29.59
N ARG A 87 1.61 13.67 -29.26
CA ARG A 87 1.69 12.51 -30.15
C ARG A 87 0.32 11.94 -30.53
N SER A 88 0.27 11.21 -31.64
CA SER A 88 -0.85 10.32 -31.97
C SER A 88 -1.05 9.27 -30.87
N TRP A 89 -2.31 8.88 -30.64
CA TRP A 89 -2.65 7.85 -29.66
C TRP A 89 -2.03 6.50 -30.01
N GLN A 90 -2.04 6.12 -31.29
CA GLN A 90 -1.32 4.93 -31.76
C GLN A 90 0.17 5.23 -31.89
N VAL A 91 0.98 4.36 -31.29
CA VAL A 91 2.45 4.45 -31.35
C VAL A 91 2.96 3.69 -32.56
N PRO A 92 3.75 4.30 -33.46
CA PRO A 92 4.41 3.57 -34.54
C PRO A 92 5.52 2.68 -33.97
N LEU A 93 5.23 1.41 -33.73
CA LEU A 93 6.16 0.46 -33.08
C LEU A 93 7.39 0.11 -33.94
N LEU A 94 7.27 0.23 -35.26
CA LEU A 94 8.28 -0.21 -36.24
C LEU A 94 9.09 0.94 -36.87
N SER A 95 8.89 2.18 -36.44
CA SER A 95 9.62 3.35 -36.99
C SER A 95 11.04 3.49 -36.43
N ILE A 96 11.46 2.60 -35.54
CA ILE A 96 12.72 2.64 -34.80
C ILE A 96 13.73 1.69 -35.46
N PRO A 97 15.04 1.99 -35.47
CA PRO A 97 16.05 1.11 -36.08
C PRO A 97 16.04 -0.31 -35.49
N PRO A 98 16.30 -1.37 -36.29
CA PRO A 98 16.19 -2.77 -35.85
C PRO A 98 17.05 -3.13 -34.64
N TRP A 99 18.24 -2.53 -34.50
CA TRP A 99 19.12 -2.77 -33.36
C TRP A 99 18.50 -2.29 -32.03
N ALA A 100 17.72 -1.21 -32.06
CA ALA A 100 17.05 -0.68 -30.87
C ALA A 100 15.82 -1.52 -30.49
N ILE A 101 15.14 -2.11 -31.48
CA ILE A 101 14.10 -3.12 -31.24
C ILE A 101 14.71 -4.33 -30.53
N ALA A 102 15.84 -4.84 -31.02
CA ALA A 102 16.55 -5.94 -30.36
C ALA A 102 17.04 -5.56 -28.94
N ALA A 103 17.61 -4.36 -28.78
CA ALA A 103 18.09 -3.88 -27.48
C ALA A 103 16.96 -3.70 -26.45
N SER A 104 15.72 -3.42 -26.90
CA SER A 104 14.55 -3.30 -26.02
C SER A 104 14.16 -4.60 -25.30
N ALA A 105 14.65 -5.76 -25.76
CA ALA A 105 14.41 -7.04 -25.11
C ALA A 105 14.99 -7.11 -23.69
N ILE A 106 16.11 -6.43 -23.42
CA ILE A 106 16.75 -6.41 -22.10
C ILE A 106 15.89 -5.70 -21.05
N PRO A 107 15.49 -4.42 -21.23
CA PRO A 107 14.60 -3.76 -20.29
C PRO A 107 13.21 -4.41 -20.26
N ALA A 108 12.73 -4.98 -21.38
CA ALA A 108 11.48 -5.75 -21.39
C ALA A 108 11.55 -6.96 -20.47
N ALA A 109 12.64 -7.74 -20.49
CA ALA A 109 12.81 -8.89 -19.60
C ALA A 109 12.83 -8.49 -18.12
N LEU A 110 13.57 -7.43 -17.77
CA LEU A 110 13.61 -6.90 -16.39
C LEU A 110 12.26 -6.39 -15.91
N LEU A 111 11.52 -5.72 -16.81
CA LEU A 111 10.17 -5.25 -16.52
C LEU A 111 9.19 -6.42 -16.37
N THR A 112 9.24 -7.43 -17.24
CA THR A 112 8.41 -8.63 -17.10
C THR A 112 8.66 -9.30 -15.75
N LEU A 113 9.92 -9.38 -15.31
CA LEU A 113 10.26 -9.86 -13.98
C LEU A 113 9.66 -8.98 -12.88
N LEU A 114 9.75 -7.65 -12.98
CA LEU A 114 9.15 -6.73 -12.01
C LEU A 114 7.63 -6.92 -11.90
N VAL A 115 6.94 -6.91 -13.04
CA VAL A 115 5.47 -7.06 -13.09
C VAL A 115 5.06 -8.44 -12.57
N PHE A 116 5.80 -9.49 -12.92
CA PHE A 116 5.56 -10.83 -12.40
C PHE A 116 5.70 -10.88 -10.88
N LEU A 117 6.77 -10.30 -10.32
CA LEU A 117 6.99 -10.26 -8.87
C LEU A 117 5.90 -9.44 -8.16
N ASP A 118 5.60 -8.23 -8.63
CA ASP A 118 4.60 -7.36 -8.00
C ASP A 118 3.20 -7.99 -8.01
N GLN A 119 2.80 -8.61 -9.14
CA GLN A 119 1.52 -9.30 -9.26
C GLN A 119 1.44 -10.51 -8.31
N ASN A 120 2.47 -11.36 -8.28
CA ASN A 120 2.45 -12.58 -7.46
C ASN A 120 2.56 -12.27 -5.96
N ILE A 121 3.38 -11.28 -5.57
CA ILE A 121 3.49 -10.85 -4.17
C ILE A 121 2.15 -10.26 -3.72
N THR A 122 1.53 -9.40 -4.54
CA THR A 122 0.25 -8.77 -4.19
C THR A 122 -0.88 -9.78 -4.09
N THR A 123 -1.01 -10.69 -5.06
CA THR A 123 -2.06 -11.72 -5.04
C THR A 123 -1.88 -12.69 -3.86
N ARG A 124 -0.64 -13.11 -3.54
CA ARG A 124 -0.38 -13.94 -2.35
C ARG A 124 -0.70 -13.23 -1.05
N LEU A 125 -0.45 -11.92 -0.95
CA LEU A 125 -0.74 -11.16 0.25
C LEU A 125 -2.25 -10.94 0.45
N VAL A 126 -2.99 -10.77 -0.65
CA VAL A 126 -4.46 -10.75 -0.64
C VAL A 126 -5.04 -12.12 -0.29
N ASN A 127 -4.50 -13.19 -0.88
CA ASN A 127 -4.91 -14.58 -0.63
C ASN A 127 -4.25 -15.18 0.62
N ASN A 128 -3.75 -14.36 1.54
CA ASN A 128 -3.24 -14.86 2.81
C ASN A 128 -4.38 -15.60 3.55
N PRO A 129 -4.15 -16.83 4.05
CA PRO A 129 -5.13 -17.58 4.82
C PRO A 129 -5.81 -16.80 5.96
N LYS A 130 -5.11 -15.82 6.57
CA LYS A 130 -5.64 -14.91 7.59
C LYS A 130 -6.86 -14.09 7.13
N ASN A 131 -7.00 -13.84 5.83
CA ASN A 131 -8.12 -13.10 5.29
C ASN A 131 -9.39 -13.97 5.15
N HIS A 132 -9.28 -15.29 5.34
CA HIS A 132 -10.40 -16.24 5.23
C HIS A 132 -11.23 -16.04 3.94
N LEU A 133 -10.54 -15.91 2.81
CA LEU A 133 -11.18 -15.89 1.49
C LEU A 133 -11.75 -17.28 1.18
N THR A 134 -12.93 -17.29 0.54
CA THR A 134 -13.69 -18.53 0.30
C THR A 134 -13.64 -18.99 -1.14
N LYS A 135 -13.40 -18.07 -2.08
CA LYS A 135 -13.22 -18.39 -3.49
C LYS A 135 -11.76 -18.74 -3.74
N GLY A 136 -11.55 -19.71 -4.64
CA GLY A 136 -10.21 -20.16 -5.00
C GLY A 136 -9.39 -19.11 -5.77
N ASP A 137 -8.09 -19.36 -5.82
CA ASP A 137 -7.11 -18.42 -6.35
C ASP A 137 -7.03 -18.42 -7.89
N GLY A 138 -6.71 -17.27 -8.48
CA GLY A 138 -6.70 -17.03 -9.93
C GLY A 138 -5.34 -16.70 -10.55
N TYR A 139 -4.21 -17.12 -9.95
CA TYR A 139 -2.86 -16.61 -10.29
C TYR A 139 -2.53 -16.61 -11.79
N HIS A 140 -2.82 -17.70 -12.50
CA HIS A 140 -2.50 -17.82 -13.93
C HIS A 140 -3.41 -16.93 -14.80
N LEU A 141 -4.69 -16.88 -14.47
CA LEU A 141 -5.66 -16.06 -15.20
C LEU A 141 -5.32 -14.59 -15.05
N ASP A 142 -4.98 -14.16 -13.84
CA ASP A 142 -4.61 -12.78 -13.54
C ASP A 142 -3.39 -12.34 -14.36
N LEU A 143 -2.39 -13.21 -14.50
CA LEU A 143 -1.19 -12.92 -15.29
C LEU A 143 -1.48 -12.82 -16.79
N VAL A 144 -2.36 -13.68 -17.33
CA VAL A 144 -2.78 -13.61 -18.74
C VAL A 144 -3.55 -12.32 -19.02
N VAL A 145 -4.52 -11.98 -18.16
CA VAL A 145 -5.31 -10.74 -18.30
C VAL A 145 -4.40 -9.51 -18.22
N LEU A 146 -3.46 -9.49 -17.27
CA LEU A 146 -2.47 -8.43 -17.12
C LEU A 146 -1.60 -8.29 -18.37
N GLY A 147 -1.11 -9.40 -18.94
CA GLY A 147 -0.31 -9.39 -20.17
C GLY A 147 -1.07 -8.82 -21.37
N VAL A 148 -2.35 -9.20 -21.54
CA VAL A 148 -3.21 -8.65 -22.60
C VAL A 148 -3.44 -7.15 -22.41
N LEU A 149 -3.74 -6.70 -21.19
CA LEU A 149 -3.94 -5.28 -20.89
C LEU A 149 -2.65 -4.47 -21.12
N MET A 150 -1.49 -5.00 -20.72
CA MET A 150 -0.20 -4.37 -20.99
C MET A 150 0.09 -4.25 -22.48
N ALA A 151 -0.24 -5.27 -23.28
CA ALA A 151 -0.08 -5.20 -24.74
C ALA A 151 -0.96 -4.10 -25.34
N ILE A 152 -2.23 -4.01 -24.92
CA ILE A 152 -3.15 -2.94 -25.35
C ILE A 152 -2.60 -1.57 -24.95
N CYS A 153 -2.22 -1.37 -23.68
CA CYS A 153 -1.64 -0.12 -23.20
C CYS A 153 -0.38 0.27 -23.99
N SER A 154 0.47 -0.71 -24.34
CA SER A 154 1.70 -0.48 -25.14
C SER A 154 1.40 0.02 -26.55
N CYS A 155 0.39 -0.54 -27.23
CA CYS A 155 -0.01 -0.09 -28.57
C CYS A 155 -0.50 1.37 -28.57
N PHE A 156 -1.16 1.81 -27.50
CA PHE A 156 -1.64 3.18 -27.33
C PHE A 156 -0.63 4.09 -26.58
N GLY A 157 0.52 3.56 -26.18
CA GLY A 157 1.52 4.24 -25.34
C GLY A 157 0.97 4.77 -24.01
N LEU A 158 -0.04 4.11 -23.47
CA LEU A 158 -0.61 4.39 -22.15
C LEU A 158 0.32 3.79 -21.08
N PRO A 159 0.37 4.38 -19.86
CA PRO A 159 1.07 3.77 -18.73
C PRO A 159 0.56 2.36 -18.46
N TRP A 160 1.46 1.43 -18.18
CA TRP A 160 1.07 0.08 -17.79
C TRP A 160 0.41 0.07 -16.42
N MET A 161 -0.62 -0.76 -16.29
CA MET A 161 -1.28 -1.03 -15.04
C MET A 161 -0.78 -2.37 -14.49
N PHE A 162 -0.58 -2.44 -13.18
CA PHE A 162 -0.21 -3.66 -12.45
C PHE A 162 -0.91 -3.65 -11.08
N ALA A 163 -1.01 -4.81 -10.42
CA ALA A 163 -1.65 -4.87 -9.11
C ALA A 163 -0.88 -4.05 -8.08
N SER A 164 -1.60 -3.17 -7.38
CA SER A 164 -1.02 -2.31 -6.36
C SER A 164 -1.29 -2.87 -4.97
N THR A 165 -0.23 -3.21 -4.24
CA THR A 165 -0.32 -3.93 -2.97
C THR A 165 -1.15 -3.19 -1.92
N ILE A 166 -0.85 -1.92 -1.64
CA ILE A 166 -1.51 -1.15 -0.56
C ILE A 166 -3.01 -0.94 -0.87
N PRO A 167 -3.40 -0.44 -2.05
CA PRO A 167 -4.82 -0.32 -2.41
C PRO A 167 -5.56 -1.66 -2.42
N SER A 168 -4.95 -2.74 -2.92
CA SER A 168 -5.57 -4.07 -2.92
C SER A 168 -5.84 -4.57 -1.50
N LEU A 169 -4.89 -4.41 -0.57
CA LEU A 169 -5.10 -4.78 0.84
C LEU A 169 -6.13 -3.88 1.52
N SER A 170 -6.08 -2.57 1.26
CA SER A 170 -7.07 -1.64 1.80
C SER A 170 -8.48 -1.99 1.33
N HIS A 171 -8.64 -2.38 0.06
CA HIS A 171 -9.91 -2.79 -0.51
C HIS A 171 -10.43 -4.07 0.17
N VAL A 172 -9.58 -5.10 0.33
CA VAL A 172 -9.94 -6.34 1.02
C VAL A 172 -10.33 -6.07 2.47
N ARG A 173 -9.55 -5.24 3.19
CA ARG A 173 -9.86 -4.84 4.57
C ARG A 173 -11.18 -4.09 4.68
N SER A 174 -11.53 -3.24 3.72
CA SER A 174 -12.82 -2.53 3.71
C SER A 174 -14.02 -3.45 3.50
N LEU A 175 -13.81 -4.64 2.91
CA LEU A 175 -14.82 -5.68 2.70
C LEU A 175 -14.79 -6.76 3.79
N ALA A 176 -13.82 -6.70 4.69
CA ALA A 176 -13.61 -7.67 5.75
C ALA A 176 -14.54 -7.39 6.94
N THR A 177 -15.15 -8.45 7.47
CA THR A 177 -15.83 -8.39 8.76
C THR A 177 -14.85 -8.81 9.85
N THR A 178 -14.42 -7.86 10.67
CA THR A 178 -13.50 -8.11 11.78
C THR A 178 -14.26 -8.38 13.08
N SER A 179 -13.88 -9.43 13.81
CA SER A 179 -14.27 -9.64 15.21
C SER A 179 -13.09 -9.36 16.12
N LYS A 180 -13.38 -8.85 17.32
CA LYS A 180 -12.39 -8.77 18.38
C LYS A 180 -12.41 -10.09 19.13
N SER A 181 -11.38 -10.89 18.93
CA SER A 181 -11.12 -12.04 19.79
C SER A 181 -10.26 -11.55 20.94
N THR A 182 -10.82 -11.52 22.14
CA THR A 182 -9.99 -11.44 23.35
C THR A 182 -9.54 -12.86 23.66
N HIS A 183 -8.29 -13.19 23.36
CA HIS A 183 -7.69 -14.40 23.88
C HIS A 183 -7.57 -14.23 25.40
N ILE A 184 -8.45 -14.89 26.14
CA ILE A 184 -8.38 -14.95 27.61
C ILE A 184 -7.44 -16.11 27.92
N SER A 185 -6.18 -15.82 28.20
CA SER A 185 -5.18 -16.80 28.65
C SER A 185 -4.76 -16.48 30.10
N GLY A 186 -5.55 -16.96 31.06
CA GLY A 186 -5.37 -16.70 32.50
C GLY A 186 -5.97 -15.36 32.97
N ASP A 187 -5.47 -14.84 34.11
CA ASP A 187 -5.98 -13.63 34.80
C ASP A 187 -5.62 -12.28 34.15
N ILE A 188 -4.90 -12.29 33.02
CA ILE A 188 -4.51 -11.07 32.30
C ILE A 188 -5.31 -11.00 31.00
N ALA A 189 -6.19 -10.00 30.90
CA ALA A 189 -6.89 -9.68 29.66
C ALA A 189 -5.89 -9.16 28.62
N GLU A 190 -5.58 -9.98 27.62
CA GLU A 190 -4.77 -9.57 26.48
C GLU A 190 -5.50 -8.53 25.63
N ALA A 191 -4.73 -7.66 24.96
CA ALA A 191 -5.31 -6.69 24.04
C ALA A 191 -6.13 -7.43 22.96
N PRO A 192 -7.36 -6.97 22.65
CA PRO A 192 -8.22 -7.65 21.69
C PRO A 192 -7.57 -7.68 20.31
N GLU A 193 -7.33 -8.87 19.78
CA GLU A 193 -6.84 -9.05 18.42
C GLU A 193 -8.02 -8.94 17.44
N GLU A 194 -7.88 -8.07 16.43
CA GLU A 194 -8.89 -7.93 15.37
C GLU A 194 -8.71 -9.07 14.36
N CYS A 195 -9.39 -10.20 14.57
CA CYS A 195 -9.41 -11.32 13.65
C CYS A 195 -10.43 -11.07 12.53
N VAL A 196 -10.02 -11.22 11.27
CA VAL A 196 -10.94 -11.20 10.13
C VAL A 196 -11.77 -12.48 10.19
N ILE A 197 -13.10 -12.40 10.30
CA ILE A 197 -13.99 -13.59 10.27
C ILE A 197 -14.21 -14.06 8.84
N GLY A 198 -14.30 -13.11 7.91
CA GLY A 198 -14.50 -13.36 6.49
C GLY A 198 -14.63 -12.08 5.69
N VAL A 199 -14.48 -12.19 4.38
CA VAL A 199 -14.49 -11.06 3.44
C VAL A 199 -15.65 -11.20 2.46
N ARG A 200 -16.36 -10.10 2.19
CA ARG A 200 -17.42 -10.08 1.17
C ARG A 200 -16.85 -10.02 -0.25
N GLU A 201 -16.61 -11.17 -0.84
CA GLU A 201 -16.06 -11.31 -2.19
C GLU A 201 -17.10 -10.96 -3.28
N ASN A 202 -16.98 -9.78 -3.89
CA ASN A 202 -17.87 -9.32 -4.94
C ASN A 202 -17.08 -8.78 -6.16
N ARG A 203 -17.70 -8.82 -7.34
CA ARG A 203 -17.11 -8.26 -8.58
C ARG A 203 -17.49 -6.80 -8.82
N LEU A 204 -18.57 -6.35 -8.19
CA LEU A 204 -19.18 -5.06 -8.47
C LEU A 204 -18.33 -3.90 -7.94
N THR A 205 -17.75 -4.01 -6.74
CA THR A 205 -16.94 -2.94 -6.13
C THR A 205 -15.74 -2.55 -7.00
N GLY A 206 -14.98 -3.54 -7.51
CA GLY A 206 -13.87 -3.28 -8.41
C GLY A 206 -14.29 -2.56 -9.70
N ILE A 207 -15.38 -3.01 -10.33
CA ILE A 207 -15.95 -2.36 -11.52
C ILE A 207 -16.39 -0.94 -11.20
N LEU A 208 -17.12 -0.74 -10.10
CA LEU A 208 -17.60 0.57 -9.68
C LEU A 208 -16.46 1.53 -9.39
N ILE A 209 -15.36 1.09 -8.76
CA ILE A 209 -14.18 1.93 -8.53
C ILE A 209 -13.63 2.43 -9.87
N HIS A 210 -13.46 1.56 -10.86
CA HIS A 210 -12.94 1.95 -12.17
C HIS A 210 -13.90 2.83 -12.96
N VAL A 211 -15.22 2.57 -12.87
CA VAL A 211 -16.25 3.46 -13.43
C VAL A 211 -16.21 4.83 -12.75
N CYS A 212 -16.09 4.90 -11.42
CA CYS A 212 -15.96 6.15 -10.67
C CYS A 212 -14.68 6.91 -11.03
N VAL A 213 -13.56 6.22 -11.24
CA VAL A 213 -12.32 6.85 -11.77
C VAL A 213 -12.59 7.43 -13.16
N GLY A 214 -13.29 6.71 -14.04
CA GLY A 214 -13.70 7.25 -15.34
C GLY A 214 -14.61 8.47 -15.24
N VAL A 215 -15.62 8.43 -14.36
CA VAL A 215 -16.53 9.56 -14.11
C VAL A 215 -15.80 10.74 -13.45
N SER A 216 -14.75 10.51 -12.65
CA SER A 216 -13.97 11.59 -12.05
C SER A 216 -13.32 12.52 -13.08
N LEU A 217 -13.13 12.04 -14.32
CA LEU A 217 -12.67 12.85 -15.46
C LEU A 217 -13.67 13.93 -15.90
N SER A 218 -14.96 13.83 -15.59
CA SER A 218 -15.92 14.93 -15.81
C SER A 218 -15.96 15.92 -14.64
N LEU A 219 -15.51 15.49 -13.45
CA LEU A 219 -15.53 16.26 -12.21
C LEU A 219 -14.17 16.92 -11.90
N LEU A 220 -13.27 17.01 -12.89
CA LEU A 220 -11.91 17.53 -12.70
C LEU A 220 -11.86 18.94 -12.10
N SER A 221 -12.84 19.80 -12.43
CA SER A 221 -12.98 21.13 -11.86
C SER A 221 -13.19 21.11 -10.34
N VAL A 222 -13.93 20.11 -9.84
CA VAL A 222 -14.17 19.92 -8.40
C VAL A 222 -12.94 19.30 -7.74
N LEU A 223 -12.31 18.30 -8.37
CA LEU A 223 -11.10 17.64 -7.83
C LEU A 223 -9.92 18.61 -7.66
N ARG A 224 -9.81 19.64 -8.52
CA ARG A 224 -8.81 20.72 -8.38
C ARG A 224 -8.95 21.54 -7.09
N LEU A 225 -10.09 21.47 -6.40
CA LEU A 225 -10.27 22.16 -5.12
C LEU A 225 -9.52 21.47 -3.98
N VAL A 226 -9.17 20.19 -4.12
CA VAL A 226 -8.48 19.45 -3.06
C VAL A 226 -7.00 19.89 -2.99
N PRO A 227 -6.53 20.41 -1.84
CA PRO A 227 -5.11 20.74 -1.64
C PRO A 227 -4.25 19.47 -1.59
N MET A 228 -3.08 19.49 -2.20
CA MET A 228 -2.12 18.36 -2.14
C MET A 228 -1.75 17.94 -0.71
N PRO A 229 -1.55 18.86 0.27
CA PRO A 229 -1.21 18.45 1.64
C PRO A 229 -2.28 17.57 2.32
N VAL A 230 -3.56 17.72 1.95
CA VAL A 230 -4.64 16.86 2.44
C VAL A 230 -4.48 15.44 1.90
N ILE A 231 -4.13 15.31 0.62
CA ILE A 231 -3.87 14.02 -0.01
C ILE A 231 -2.64 13.34 0.62
N ASP A 232 -1.58 14.10 0.89
CA ASP A 232 -0.39 13.60 1.59
C ASP A 232 -0.74 13.07 2.99
N GLY A 233 -1.65 13.73 3.71
CA GLY A 233 -2.17 13.26 5.00
C GLY A 233 -2.90 11.92 4.92
N ILE A 234 -3.69 11.69 3.86
CA ILE A 234 -4.33 10.39 3.60
C ILE A 234 -3.31 9.33 3.18
N PHE A 235 -2.30 9.67 2.38
CA PHE A 235 -1.21 8.74 2.07
C PHE A 235 -0.46 8.32 3.33
N LEU A 236 -0.23 9.23 4.27
CA LEU A 236 0.35 8.91 5.56
C LEU A 236 -0.55 7.96 6.37
N TYR A 237 -1.86 8.24 6.42
CA TYR A 237 -2.85 7.35 7.06
C TYR A 237 -2.83 5.94 6.46
N MET A 238 -2.91 5.82 5.13
CA MET A 238 -2.85 4.53 4.45
C MET A 238 -1.51 3.82 4.68
N GLY A 239 -0.40 4.58 4.69
CA GLY A 239 0.92 4.06 5.00
C GLY A 239 0.97 3.42 6.39
N VAL A 240 0.58 4.16 7.44
CA VAL A 240 0.58 3.66 8.83
C VAL A 240 -0.37 2.48 9.00
N THR A 241 -1.59 2.57 8.48
CA THR A 241 -2.57 1.47 8.61
C THR A 241 -2.17 0.23 7.83
N SER A 242 -1.45 0.36 6.71
CA SER A 242 -0.93 -0.78 5.96
C SER A 242 0.16 -1.56 6.70
N LEU A 243 0.88 -0.90 7.62
CA LEU A 243 1.89 -1.54 8.47
C LEU A 243 1.28 -2.31 9.65
N ALA A 244 0.05 -2.01 10.03
CA ALA A 244 -0.65 -2.73 11.09
C ALA A 244 -0.92 -4.19 10.68
N GLY A 245 -0.55 -5.14 11.54
CA GLY A 245 -0.61 -6.59 11.27
C GLY A 245 0.56 -7.14 10.44
N ASN A 246 1.60 -6.32 10.19
CA ASN A 246 2.82 -6.80 9.56
C ASN A 246 3.78 -7.33 10.62
N GLN A 247 4.03 -8.64 10.59
CA GLN A 247 4.91 -9.32 11.53
C GLN A 247 6.34 -8.78 11.57
N PHE A 248 6.87 -8.28 10.44
CA PHE A 248 8.19 -7.66 10.44
C PHE A 248 8.21 -6.41 11.32
N VAL A 249 7.15 -5.59 11.26
CA VAL A 249 7.01 -4.38 12.07
C VAL A 249 6.79 -4.74 13.54
N GLU A 250 5.95 -5.74 13.83
CA GLU A 250 5.73 -6.25 15.19
C GLU A 250 7.04 -6.74 15.80
N ARG A 251 7.84 -7.52 15.05
CA ARG A 251 9.17 -7.98 15.51
C ARG A 251 10.16 -6.83 15.69
N LEU A 252 10.11 -5.80 14.84
CA LEU A 252 10.95 -4.62 14.98
C LEU A 252 10.59 -3.83 16.25
N GLN A 253 9.31 -3.77 16.63
CA GLN A 253 8.86 -3.16 17.88
C GLN A 253 9.36 -3.92 19.11
N LEU A 254 9.57 -5.24 19.03
CA LEU A 254 10.11 -6.04 20.15
C LEU A 254 11.53 -5.64 20.56
N TRP A 255 12.31 -4.99 19.68
CA TRP A 255 13.62 -4.43 20.05
C TRP A 255 13.52 -3.27 21.06
N PHE A 256 12.39 -2.56 21.05
CA PHE A 256 12.14 -1.43 21.95
C PHE A 256 11.20 -1.80 23.11
N CYS A 257 10.70 -3.04 23.13
CA CYS A 257 9.81 -3.55 24.17
C CYS A 257 10.63 -4.25 25.26
N ASP A 258 10.22 -4.09 26.52
CA ASP A 258 10.79 -4.86 27.61
C ASP A 258 10.54 -6.36 27.40
N PRO A 259 11.56 -7.23 27.49
CA PRO A 259 11.40 -8.67 27.38
C PRO A 259 10.36 -9.31 28.31
N GLU A 260 9.98 -8.65 29.41
CA GLU A 260 8.92 -9.09 30.33
C GLU A 260 7.50 -8.74 29.82
N MET A 261 7.38 -7.71 28.99
CA MET A 261 6.11 -7.22 28.43
C MET A 261 5.82 -7.76 27.02
N TYR A 262 6.56 -8.76 26.56
CA TYR A 262 6.36 -9.32 25.23
C TYR A 262 4.93 -9.86 25.08
N PRO A 263 4.22 -9.49 23.99
CA PRO A 263 2.89 -10.01 23.73
C PRO A 263 2.97 -11.53 23.56
N ARG A 264 1.96 -12.25 24.06
CA ARG A 264 1.97 -13.71 24.17
C ARG A 264 1.53 -14.39 22.86
N HIS A 265 2.07 -13.96 21.72
CA HIS A 265 1.83 -14.63 20.44
C HIS A 265 2.60 -15.96 20.35
N ASP A 266 2.05 -16.94 19.61
CA ASP A 266 2.59 -18.30 19.50
C ASP A 266 4.06 -18.35 19.02
N PHE A 267 4.46 -17.44 18.13
CA PHE A 267 5.83 -17.37 17.61
C PHE A 267 6.84 -16.78 18.62
N ILE A 268 6.39 -15.96 19.57
CA ILE A 268 7.25 -15.31 20.58
C ILE A 268 7.58 -16.29 21.72
N ARG A 269 6.70 -17.25 22.00
CA ARG A 269 6.90 -18.27 23.04
C ARG A 269 7.78 -19.44 22.59
N THR A 270 7.79 -19.73 21.29
CA THR A 270 8.41 -20.93 20.73
C THR A 270 9.86 -20.70 20.28
N VAL A 271 10.18 -19.49 19.80
CA VAL A 271 11.51 -19.18 19.23
C VAL A 271 12.40 -18.47 20.26
N PRO A 272 13.66 -18.90 20.45
CA PRO A 272 14.63 -18.19 21.29
C PRO A 272 14.82 -16.73 20.86
N LYS A 273 14.82 -15.79 21.82
CA LYS A 273 14.89 -14.34 21.57
C LYS A 273 16.09 -13.93 20.70
N ALA A 274 17.26 -14.55 20.91
CA ALA A 274 18.46 -14.27 20.12
C ALA A 274 18.30 -14.61 18.63
N ILE A 275 17.61 -15.73 18.32
CA ILE A 275 17.34 -16.17 16.95
C ILE A 275 16.31 -15.23 16.31
N LEU A 276 15.27 -14.88 17.06
CA LEU A 276 14.24 -13.93 16.62
C LEU A 276 14.86 -12.58 16.22
N HIS A 277 15.70 -11.99 17.09
CA HIS A 277 16.34 -10.71 16.81
C HIS A 277 17.36 -10.79 15.66
N SER A 278 18.12 -11.89 15.56
CA SER A 278 19.06 -12.09 14.45
C SER A 278 18.33 -12.19 13.11
N PHE A 279 17.18 -12.88 13.08
CA PHE A 279 16.34 -12.97 11.89
C PHE A 279 15.76 -11.60 11.51
N THR A 280 15.24 -10.84 12.47
CA THR A 280 14.75 -9.48 12.23
C THR A 280 15.86 -8.53 11.76
N ALA A 281 17.09 -8.67 12.28
CA ALA A 281 18.24 -7.90 11.82
C ALA A 281 18.60 -8.22 10.37
N LEU A 282 18.56 -9.50 9.97
CA LEU A 282 18.75 -9.90 8.57
C LEU A 282 17.66 -9.30 7.67
N GLN A 283 16.39 -9.35 8.09
CA GLN A 283 15.28 -8.74 7.34
C GLN A 283 15.46 -7.23 7.19
N LEU A 284 15.84 -6.54 8.26
CA LEU A 284 16.12 -5.09 8.22
C LEU A 284 17.26 -4.77 7.26
N ALA A 285 18.35 -5.55 7.28
CA ALA A 285 19.46 -5.40 6.34
C ALA A 285 19.01 -5.56 4.88
N CYS A 286 18.16 -6.55 4.59
CA CYS A 286 17.57 -6.75 3.25
C CYS A 286 16.70 -5.56 2.82
N VAL A 287 15.85 -5.03 3.71
CA VAL A 287 15.01 -3.86 3.44
C VAL A 287 15.87 -2.61 3.19
N THR A 288 16.92 -2.39 3.99
CA THR A 288 17.86 -1.29 3.81
C THR A 288 18.62 -1.41 2.49
N ALA A 289 19.04 -2.62 2.10
CA ALA A 289 19.69 -2.86 0.81
C ALA A 289 18.76 -2.56 -0.37
N LEU A 290 17.49 -2.99 -0.30
CA LEU A 290 16.48 -2.66 -1.30
C LEU A 290 16.22 -1.15 -1.38
N TRP A 291 16.14 -0.48 -0.23
CA TRP A 291 15.94 0.96 -0.16
C TRP A 291 17.13 1.74 -0.77
N ALA A 292 18.36 1.34 -0.44
CA ALA A 292 19.57 1.93 -1.01
C ALA A 292 19.65 1.72 -2.53
N LEU A 293 19.35 0.50 -3.02
CA LEU A 293 19.33 0.21 -4.46
C LEU A 293 18.29 1.05 -5.19
N LYS A 294 17.09 1.22 -4.61
CA LYS A 294 16.02 2.03 -5.19
C LYS A 294 16.40 3.50 -5.39
N HIS A 295 17.19 4.07 -4.48
CA HIS A 295 17.69 5.45 -4.59
C HIS A 295 18.95 5.58 -5.47
N SER A 296 19.59 4.45 -5.80
CA SER A 296 20.78 4.42 -6.66
C SER A 296 20.42 4.53 -8.15
N PRO A 297 21.37 4.90 -9.02
CA PRO A 297 21.17 4.85 -10.48
C PRO A 297 20.90 3.44 -11.01
N TYR A 298 21.23 2.40 -10.24
CA TYR A 298 20.98 1.00 -10.57
C TYR A 298 19.57 0.53 -10.19
N GLY A 299 18.64 1.43 -9.89
CA GLY A 299 17.26 1.12 -9.52
C GLY A 299 16.54 0.20 -10.53
N MET A 300 16.97 0.17 -11.79
CA MET A 300 16.44 -0.77 -12.81
C MET A 300 16.69 -2.25 -12.47
N THR A 301 17.71 -2.56 -11.66
CA THR A 301 18.03 -3.93 -11.21
C THR A 301 17.25 -4.37 -9.97
N PHE A 302 16.40 -3.50 -9.41
CA PHE A 302 15.57 -3.77 -8.23
C PHE A 302 14.82 -5.12 -8.26
N PRO A 303 14.23 -5.57 -9.39
CA PRO A 303 13.53 -6.87 -9.43
C PRO A 303 14.45 -8.06 -9.19
N LEU A 304 15.72 -7.98 -9.61
CA LEU A 304 16.71 -9.03 -9.39
C LEU A 304 17.06 -9.17 -7.91
N LEU A 305 17.12 -8.04 -7.18
CA LEU A 305 17.39 -8.07 -5.75
C LEU A 305 16.21 -8.67 -4.97
N ILE A 306 14.96 -8.37 -5.36
CA ILE A 306 13.78 -9.04 -4.79
C ILE A 306 13.86 -10.55 -5.01
N LEU A 307 14.18 -10.98 -6.24
CA LEU A 307 14.35 -12.40 -6.54
C LEU A 307 15.45 -13.04 -5.69
N ALA A 308 16.55 -12.32 -5.47
CA ALA A 308 17.67 -12.75 -4.62
C ALA A 308 17.32 -12.86 -3.12
N LEU A 309 16.22 -12.27 -2.66
CA LEU A 309 15.76 -12.49 -1.27
C LEU A 309 15.36 -13.94 -1.01
N MET A 310 14.87 -14.67 -2.02
CA MET A 310 14.51 -16.09 -1.88
C MET A 310 15.71 -16.98 -1.52
N PRO A 311 16.85 -16.94 -2.26
CA PRO A 311 18.03 -17.70 -1.86
C PRO A 311 18.65 -17.18 -0.55
N VAL A 312 18.59 -15.87 -0.26
CA VAL A 312 19.01 -15.35 1.05
C VAL A 312 18.19 -15.99 2.17
N ARG A 313 16.86 -16.08 2.03
CA ARG A 313 15.99 -16.77 2.98
C ARG A 313 16.32 -18.26 3.08
N LYS A 314 16.59 -18.95 1.97
CA LYS A 314 16.84 -20.39 1.98
C LYS A 314 18.21 -20.76 2.57
N TYR A 315 19.27 -20.06 2.16
CA TYR A 315 20.65 -20.44 2.50
C TYR A 315 21.20 -19.66 3.69
N VAL A 316 20.96 -18.34 3.75
CA VAL A 316 21.51 -17.50 4.84
C VAL A 316 20.69 -17.71 6.09
N ALA A 317 19.36 -17.48 6.05
CA ALA A 317 18.52 -17.69 7.24
C ALA A 317 18.50 -19.17 7.67
N GLY A 318 18.48 -20.11 6.73
CA GLY A 318 18.54 -21.54 7.02
C GLY A 318 19.86 -22.03 7.65
N SER A 319 20.94 -21.23 7.63
CA SER A 319 22.22 -21.62 8.24
C SER A 319 22.26 -21.41 9.76
N PHE A 320 21.49 -20.46 10.30
CA PHE A 320 21.50 -20.10 11.71
C PHE A 320 20.13 -20.21 12.40
N VAL A 321 19.05 -20.43 11.64
CA VAL A 321 17.69 -20.66 12.16
C VAL A 321 17.28 -22.11 11.86
N GLU A 322 16.83 -22.82 12.89
CA GLU A 322 16.28 -24.17 12.74
C GLU A 322 15.03 -24.16 11.83
N PRO A 323 14.86 -25.15 10.92
CA PRO A 323 13.73 -25.18 9.99
C PRO A 323 12.34 -25.13 10.67
N SER A 324 12.23 -25.70 11.87
CA SER A 324 11.03 -25.67 12.72
C SER A 324 10.64 -24.23 13.10
N TYR A 325 11.59 -23.45 13.60
CA TYR A 325 11.40 -22.04 13.94
C TYR A 325 11.13 -21.17 12.71
N LEU A 326 11.82 -21.46 11.60
CA LEU A 326 11.65 -20.70 10.36
C LEU A 326 10.24 -20.89 9.78
N HIS A 327 9.66 -22.09 9.88
CA HIS A 327 8.27 -22.31 9.49
C HIS A 327 7.29 -21.52 10.37
N ILE A 328 7.47 -21.51 11.69
CA ILE A 328 6.60 -20.75 12.62
C ILE A 328 6.68 -19.24 12.36
N MET A 329 7.88 -18.74 12.02
CA MET A 329 8.09 -17.33 11.69
C MET A 329 7.58 -16.90 10.31
N ASP A 330 7.29 -17.86 9.42
CA ASP A 330 6.80 -17.62 8.05
C ASP A 330 5.32 -18.02 7.87
N ALA A 331 4.76 -18.87 8.75
CA ALA A 331 3.44 -19.48 8.61
C ALA A 331 2.25 -18.56 8.92
N HIS A 332 2.50 -17.27 9.20
CA HIS A 332 1.48 -16.36 9.71
C HIS A 332 1.42 -15.03 8.93
#